data_AF-A0AAD8CF18-F1
#
_entry.id   AF-A0AAD8CF18-F1
#
_cell.length_a   1.000
_cell.length_b   1.000
_cell.length_c   1.000
_cell.angle_alpha   90.00
_cell.angle_beta   90.00
_cell.angle_gamma   90.00
#
_symmetry.space_group_name_H-M   'P 1'
#
loop_
_entity.id
_entity.type
_entity.pdbx_description
1 polymer ?
#
loop_
_entity_poly.entity_id
_entity_poly.type
_entity_poly.pdbx_seq_one_letter_code
_entity_poly.pdbx_strand_id
1 'polypeptide(L)'
;MENLAEFGSRCPSSRREWDSSSCVDDLVDEDEKDRAKRASRNKSEKKRRDQFNVLIKELCTMLQGQGHPSKMDKSTILQRTIDFLQKQKEITAQTESCEIKQDWKPSFLSNEEFTQLMLEALDGFLIALTTDGNIIYVSDSVSSLIGQLPSDMVDQNILNFLPELEHGEVYKLLSSHLLLTDPIAADFLENETHIEFFCHVARGSIDPKEPPTYEHVKFVGDFKYHNYVPASSCNGFELAIPRTIRSSAEEQVCLVATVRLVTPPFLKDMCNVEEPCDEFTSRHSLEWKFLFLDHRASPIIGYLPFEVLGTSGYDYYHVDDLELLARCHEQLMQFGKGKSCYYRFLTKGQQWIWLQTHYYITYHQWNSKPEFIVCTHTVVSYAEVRAERRRELGLEETASEMASSSIKSHEVYVDIRQGGSTQKAASEKLGVTQTHREKLGVTQTHREKLGVTQTHREKLGVTRTRSVSSPGSHKSSHTAMSDSACRSQPGTCLSNSLII
;
A
#
# COMPACT_ATOMS: atom_id res chain seq x y z
N MET A 1 -4.92 60.18 57.98
CA MET A 1 -5.93 60.31 56.91
C MET A 1 -6.45 58.89 56.69
N GLU A 2 -7.40 58.48 57.52
CA GLU A 2 -8.86 58.51 57.25
C GLU A 2 -9.29 57.18 56.61
N ASN A 3 -10.33 56.46 57.07
CA ASN A 3 -11.16 56.63 58.27
C ASN A 3 -11.75 55.28 58.74
N LEU A 4 -12.10 55.24 60.03
CA LEU A 4 -13.23 54.59 60.72
C LEU A 4 -14.29 53.83 59.88
N ALA A 5 -15.07 52.84 60.37
CA ALA A 5 -15.11 52.05 61.62
C ALA A 5 -16.15 50.88 61.40
N GLU A 6 -16.59 50.01 62.31
CA GLU A 6 -16.31 49.76 63.76
C GLU A 6 -16.58 48.26 64.09
N PHE A 7 -16.72 47.90 65.37
CA PHE A 7 -17.03 46.53 65.86
C PHE A 7 -18.31 46.52 66.72
N GLY A 8 -19.24 45.60 66.41
CA GLY A 8 -19.87 44.75 67.45
C GLY A 8 -21.20 45.15 68.14
N SER A 9 -21.98 44.08 68.39
CA SER A 9 -22.86 43.88 69.57
C SER A 9 -24.31 44.42 69.58
N ARG A 10 -25.30 43.53 69.43
CA ARG A 10 -26.10 42.95 70.55
C ARG A 10 -27.27 42.10 70.04
N CYS A 11 -27.49 40.94 70.67
CA CYS A 11 -28.76 40.22 70.57
C CYS A 11 -29.85 40.94 71.38
N PRO A 12 -31.12 40.79 70.98
CA PRO A 12 -32.16 40.51 71.95
C PRO A 12 -32.97 39.26 71.59
N SER A 13 -33.06 38.34 72.53
CA SER A 13 -34.02 37.25 72.51
C SER A 13 -35.42 37.77 72.87
N SER A 14 -36.41 37.63 71.99
CA SER A 14 -37.81 37.74 72.40
C SER A 14 -38.76 36.86 71.61
N ARG A 15 -39.39 35.93 72.35
CA ARG A 15 -40.70 35.30 72.12
C ARG A 15 -40.89 34.41 70.88
N ARG A 16 -41.20 33.16 71.20
CA ARG A 16 -41.91 32.21 70.33
C ARG A 16 -43.30 32.77 70.03
N GLU A 17 -43.74 32.68 68.78
CA GLU A 17 -45.11 32.29 68.46
C GLU A 17 -45.01 31.03 67.60
N TRP A 18 -45.69 29.98 68.05
CA TRP A 18 -45.92 28.77 67.27
C TRP A 18 -47.30 28.91 66.63
N ASP A 19 -47.36 29.16 65.33
CA ASP A 19 -48.55 28.79 64.58
C ASP A 19 -48.36 27.38 64.02
N SER A 20 -49.07 26.44 64.64
CA SER A 20 -49.15 25.07 64.17
C SER A 20 -50.13 24.98 63.00
N SER A 21 -49.62 24.73 61.80
CA SER A 21 -50.42 24.19 60.70
C SER A 21 -49.57 23.23 59.87
N SER A 22 -49.82 21.92 60.04
CA SER A 22 -49.42 20.79 59.15
C SER A 22 -48.00 20.86 58.52
N CYS A 23 -46.99 20.09 58.95
CA CYS A 23 -47.01 18.84 59.72
C CYS A 23 -47.81 17.67 59.09
N VAL A 24 -47.90 17.61 57.76
CA VAL A 24 -48.24 16.39 56.98
C VAL A 24 -47.73 16.48 55.53
N ASP A 25 -46.41 16.46 55.31
CA ASP A 25 -45.84 16.11 53.99
C ASP A 25 -44.40 15.54 54.07
N ASP A 26 -43.56 16.01 54.99
CA ASP A 26 -42.15 15.55 55.11
C ASP A 26 -41.94 14.10 55.59
N LEU A 27 -43.00 13.37 55.97
CA LEU A 27 -42.90 11.99 56.48
C LEU A 27 -43.09 10.90 55.42
N VAL A 28 -43.47 11.24 54.19
CA VAL A 28 -43.56 10.28 53.08
C VAL A 28 -42.31 10.23 52.19
N ASP A 29 -41.34 11.14 52.38
CA ASP A 29 -40.20 11.29 51.46
C ASP A 29 -38.98 10.42 51.82
N GLU A 30 -38.55 10.29 53.08
CA GLU A 30 -37.31 9.53 53.38
C GLU A 30 -37.40 8.04 53.03
N ASP A 31 -38.50 7.34 53.33
CA ASP A 31 -38.65 5.91 52.99
C ASP A 31 -38.71 5.66 51.46
N GLU A 32 -39.37 6.53 50.71
CA GLU A 32 -39.49 6.44 49.25
C GLU A 32 -38.16 6.82 48.56
N LYS A 33 -37.46 7.82 49.09
CA LYS A 33 -36.09 8.21 48.70
C LYS A 33 -35.09 7.11 49.01
N ASP A 34 -35.22 6.40 50.13
CA ASP A 34 -34.38 5.24 50.45
C ASP A 34 -34.72 4.02 49.57
N ARG A 35 -36.00 3.83 49.22
CA ARG A 35 -36.44 2.85 48.21
C ARG A 35 -35.85 3.18 46.83
N ALA A 36 -35.82 4.44 46.43
CA ALA A 36 -35.21 4.93 45.20
C ALA A 36 -33.68 4.74 45.19
N LYS A 37 -32.97 5.06 46.29
CA LYS A 37 -31.53 4.76 46.46
C LYS A 37 -31.26 3.26 46.28
N ARG A 38 -32.03 2.39 46.95
CA ARG A 38 -31.90 0.92 46.84
C ARG A 38 -32.19 0.42 45.43
N ALA A 39 -33.23 0.92 44.77
CA ALA A 39 -33.57 0.59 43.38
C ALA A 39 -32.47 1.02 42.40
N SER A 40 -31.93 2.24 42.56
CA SER A 40 -30.81 2.75 41.76
C SER A 40 -29.55 1.88 41.93
N ARG A 41 -29.19 1.53 43.17
CA ARG A 41 -28.07 0.63 43.46
C ARG A 41 -28.26 -0.75 42.81
N ASN A 42 -29.45 -1.33 42.92
CA ASN A 42 -29.78 -2.62 42.32
C ASN A 42 -29.75 -2.57 40.78
N LYS A 43 -30.18 -1.45 40.16
CA LYS A 43 -30.09 -1.23 38.70
C LYS A 43 -28.64 -1.11 38.22
N SER A 44 -27.80 -0.40 38.98
CA SER A 44 -26.35 -0.29 38.70
C SER A 44 -25.64 -1.64 38.82
N GLU A 45 -25.91 -2.38 39.90
CA GLU A 45 -25.37 -3.72 40.14
C GLU A 45 -25.82 -4.72 39.06
N LYS A 46 -27.11 -4.68 38.65
CA LYS A 46 -27.60 -5.45 37.50
C LYS A 46 -26.87 -5.08 36.21
N LYS A 47 -26.69 -3.78 35.91
CA LYS A 47 -25.97 -3.33 34.70
C LYS A 47 -24.54 -3.89 34.66
N ARG A 48 -23.80 -3.84 35.77
CA ARG A 48 -22.44 -4.42 35.87
C ARG A 48 -22.43 -5.94 35.66
N ARG A 49 -23.42 -6.64 36.23
CA ARG A 49 -23.57 -8.09 36.08
C ARG A 49 -23.94 -8.50 34.66
N ASP A 50 -24.80 -7.74 34.00
CA ASP A 50 -25.19 -7.96 32.61
C ASP A 50 -23.98 -7.72 31.67
N GLN A 51 -23.22 -6.63 31.89
CA GLN A 51 -21.95 -6.38 31.18
C GLN A 51 -20.92 -7.50 31.37
N PHE A 52 -20.73 -7.98 32.60
CA PHE A 52 -19.86 -9.13 32.88
C PHE A 52 -20.31 -10.39 32.14
N ASN A 53 -21.63 -10.64 32.04
CA ASN A 53 -22.15 -11.78 31.30
C ASN A 53 -21.91 -11.68 29.79
N VAL A 54 -21.89 -10.46 29.22
CA VAL A 54 -21.54 -10.22 27.81
C VAL A 54 -20.07 -10.57 27.57
N LEU A 55 -19.15 -10.02 28.37
CA LEU A 55 -17.71 -10.29 28.25
C LEU A 55 -17.37 -11.80 28.41
N ILE A 56 -18.01 -12.48 29.37
CA ILE A 56 -17.85 -13.94 29.54
C ILE A 56 -18.38 -14.72 28.33
N LYS A 57 -19.43 -14.23 27.66
CA LYS A 57 -19.96 -14.86 26.43
C LYS A 57 -19.00 -14.65 25.25
N GLU A 58 -18.41 -13.46 25.10
CA GLU A 58 -17.40 -13.15 24.09
C GLU A 58 -16.13 -13.99 24.26
N LEU A 59 -15.62 -14.12 25.49
CA LEU A 59 -14.54 -15.04 25.84
C LEU A 59 -14.89 -16.50 25.48
N CYS A 60 -16.11 -16.94 25.78
CA CYS A 60 -16.58 -18.27 25.42
C CYS A 60 -16.60 -18.50 23.90
N THR A 61 -17.02 -17.50 23.10
CA THR A 61 -17.00 -17.61 21.63
C THR A 61 -15.59 -17.67 21.05
N MET A 62 -14.61 -16.97 21.64
CA MET A 62 -13.21 -17.09 21.22
C MET A 62 -12.64 -18.48 21.53
N LEU A 63 -12.94 -19.05 22.71
CA LEU A 63 -12.54 -20.42 23.07
C LEU A 63 -13.22 -21.49 22.20
N GLN A 64 -14.46 -21.27 21.76
CA GLN A 64 -15.16 -22.18 20.83
C GLN A 64 -14.45 -22.29 19.48
N GLY A 65 -13.75 -21.25 19.04
CA GLY A 65 -12.89 -21.29 17.84
C GLY A 65 -11.72 -22.27 17.93
N GLN A 66 -11.43 -22.82 19.12
CA GLN A 66 -10.43 -23.88 19.35
C GLN A 66 -11.06 -25.24 19.71
N GLY A 67 -12.28 -25.50 19.23
CA GLY A 67 -12.96 -26.80 19.41
C GLY A 67 -13.53 -27.05 20.80
N HIS A 68 -13.59 -26.04 21.68
CA HIS A 68 -14.18 -26.18 23.02
C HIS A 68 -15.72 -26.16 23.00
N PRO A 69 -16.40 -26.87 23.94
CA PRO A 69 -17.85 -27.04 23.91
C PRO A 69 -18.63 -25.73 24.10
N SER A 70 -19.73 -25.58 23.35
CA SER A 70 -20.54 -24.36 23.27
C SER A 70 -21.17 -23.88 24.61
N LYS A 71 -21.36 -24.79 25.58
CA LYS A 71 -21.82 -24.46 26.93
C LYS A 71 -20.75 -24.82 27.96
N MET A 72 -20.15 -23.78 28.55
CA MET A 72 -19.27 -23.86 29.71
C MET A 72 -19.80 -22.93 30.80
N ASP A 73 -19.56 -23.27 32.06
CA ASP A 73 -19.82 -22.35 33.17
C ASP A 73 -18.75 -21.24 33.21
N LYS A 74 -19.03 -20.17 33.97
CA LYS A 74 -18.15 -18.98 33.99
C LYS A 74 -16.77 -19.26 34.60
N SER A 75 -16.66 -20.20 35.53
CA SER A 75 -15.39 -20.56 36.15
C SER A 75 -14.53 -21.34 35.15
N THR A 76 -15.13 -22.28 34.42
CA THR A 76 -14.45 -23.02 33.34
C THR A 76 -14.04 -22.10 32.20
N ILE A 77 -14.87 -21.13 31.77
CA ILE A 77 -14.50 -20.13 30.75
C ILE A 77 -13.25 -19.35 31.18
N LEU A 78 -13.24 -18.84 32.42
CA LEU A 78 -12.10 -18.08 32.94
C LEU A 78 -10.85 -18.94 33.10
N GLN A 79 -10.97 -20.16 33.64
CA GLN A 79 -9.84 -21.08 33.77
C GLN A 79 -9.24 -21.43 32.41
N ARG A 80 -10.07 -21.84 31.44
CA ARG A 80 -9.62 -22.13 30.06
C ARG A 80 -8.98 -20.92 29.38
N THR A 81 -9.46 -19.70 29.66
CA THR A 81 -8.81 -18.46 29.17
C THR A 81 -7.42 -18.29 29.79
N ILE A 82 -7.27 -18.55 31.09
CA ILE A 82 -5.97 -18.49 31.78
C ILE A 82 -5.02 -19.56 31.22
N ASP A 83 -5.48 -20.81 31.11
CA ASP A 83 -4.70 -21.93 30.56
C ASP A 83 -4.25 -21.63 29.13
N PHE A 84 -5.15 -21.08 28.28
CA PHE A 84 -4.84 -20.65 26.92
C PHE A 84 -3.78 -19.54 26.88
N LEU A 85 -3.94 -18.47 27.69
CA LEU A 85 -2.99 -17.37 27.74
C LEU A 85 -1.62 -17.81 28.29
N GLN A 86 -1.59 -18.78 29.21
CA GLN A 86 -0.36 -19.38 29.72
C GLN A 86 0.32 -20.23 28.63
N LYS A 87 -0.41 -21.13 27.95
CA LYS A 87 0.12 -21.92 26.82
C LYS A 87 0.64 -21.02 25.70
N GLN A 88 -0.10 -19.97 25.33
CA GLN A 88 0.35 -18.98 24.33
C GLN A 88 1.64 -18.26 24.76
N LYS A 89 1.73 -17.82 26.02
CA LYS A 89 2.95 -17.17 26.53
C LYS A 89 4.15 -18.13 26.55
N GLU A 90 3.92 -19.41 26.83
CA GLU A 90 4.93 -20.45 26.78
C GLU A 90 5.38 -20.77 25.35
N ILE A 91 4.45 -20.95 24.40
CA ILE A 91 4.75 -21.12 22.97
C ILE A 91 5.59 -19.95 22.46
N THR A 92 5.15 -18.69 22.69
CA THR A 92 5.90 -17.50 22.26
C THR A 92 7.33 -17.50 22.83
N ALA A 93 7.51 -17.83 24.12
CA ALA A 93 8.83 -17.91 24.74
C ALA A 93 9.69 -19.09 24.23
N GLN A 94 9.08 -20.15 23.70
CA GLN A 94 9.79 -21.25 23.04
C GLN A 94 10.15 -20.90 21.59
N THR A 95 9.25 -20.27 20.83
CA THR A 95 9.52 -19.77 19.46
C THR A 95 10.61 -18.69 19.46
N GLU A 96 10.67 -17.83 20.48
CA GLU A 96 11.74 -16.85 20.70
C GLU A 96 13.16 -17.46 20.82
N SER A 97 13.29 -18.77 21.03
CA SER A 97 14.58 -19.45 20.96
C SER A 97 15.11 -19.62 19.52
N CYS A 98 14.25 -19.47 18.51
CA CYS A 98 14.60 -19.35 17.09
C CYS A 98 14.50 -17.88 16.63
N GLU A 99 15.60 -17.14 16.80
CA GLU A 99 15.95 -15.86 16.13
C GLU A 99 15.06 -14.62 16.32
N ILE A 100 13.77 -14.74 16.69
CA ILE A 100 12.86 -13.59 16.87
C ILE A 100 13.11 -12.90 18.23
N LYS A 101 14.10 -12.00 18.27
CA LYS A 101 14.37 -11.13 19.43
C LYS A 101 13.16 -10.28 19.83
N GLN A 102 12.88 -10.17 21.12
CA GLN A 102 11.66 -9.57 21.69
C GLN A 102 11.34 -8.08 21.43
N ASP A 103 12.11 -7.34 20.63
CA ASP A 103 11.98 -5.87 20.55
C ASP A 103 12.20 -5.26 19.15
N TRP A 104 11.86 -5.99 18.07
CA TRP A 104 11.99 -5.49 16.69
C TRP A 104 11.07 -4.31 16.37
N LYS A 105 9.89 -4.22 17.01
CA LYS A 105 8.88 -3.20 16.73
C LYS A 105 8.74 -2.19 17.89
N PRO A 106 9.21 -0.95 17.71
CA PRO A 106 8.95 0.13 18.67
C PRO A 106 7.47 0.29 19.03
N SER A 107 7.19 0.70 20.26
CA SER A 107 5.81 0.88 20.75
C SER A 107 5.06 2.04 20.10
N PHE A 108 5.75 2.97 19.44
CA PHE A 108 5.15 4.09 18.73
C PHE A 108 4.67 3.73 17.32
N LEU A 109 5.14 2.62 16.74
CA LEU A 109 4.65 2.12 15.46
C LEU A 109 3.47 1.18 15.69
N SER A 110 2.41 1.34 14.89
CA SER A 110 1.38 0.32 14.70
C SER A 110 1.97 -0.94 14.06
N ASN A 111 1.21 -2.05 14.10
CA ASN A 111 1.61 -3.27 13.39
C ASN A 111 1.57 -3.07 11.86
N GLU A 112 0.71 -2.18 11.37
CA GLU A 112 0.52 -1.87 9.95
C GLU A 112 1.74 -1.11 9.39
N GLU A 113 2.10 0.03 10.00
CA GLU A 113 3.30 0.81 9.64
C GLU A 113 4.58 -0.04 9.71
N PHE A 114 4.71 -0.87 10.75
CA PHE A 114 5.87 -1.74 10.89
C PHE A 114 5.91 -2.86 9.84
N THR A 115 4.76 -3.43 9.49
CA THR A 115 4.68 -4.46 8.44
C THR A 115 5.03 -3.86 7.09
N GLN A 116 4.49 -2.67 6.77
CA GLN A 116 4.81 -1.95 5.54
C GLN A 116 6.31 -1.65 5.45
N LEU A 117 6.89 -1.05 6.51
CA LEU A 117 8.33 -0.74 6.59
C LEU A 117 9.20 -2.00 6.43
N MET A 118 8.80 -3.12 7.05
CA MET A 118 9.53 -4.38 6.97
C MET A 118 9.43 -4.98 5.55
N LEU A 119 8.26 -5.01 4.94
CA LEU A 119 8.07 -5.52 3.57
C LEU A 119 8.84 -4.67 2.54
N GLU A 120 8.86 -3.35 2.72
CA GLU A 120 9.67 -2.45 1.89
C GLU A 120 11.18 -2.71 2.04
N ALA A 121 11.66 -2.89 3.27
CA ALA A 121 13.08 -3.16 3.55
C ALA A 121 13.54 -4.58 3.17
N LEU A 122 12.62 -5.53 3.08
CA LEU A 122 12.88 -6.92 2.71
C LEU A 122 12.68 -7.22 1.21
N ASP A 123 12.25 -6.22 0.44
CA ASP A 123 11.83 -6.35 -0.96
C ASP A 123 10.76 -7.43 -1.17
N GLY A 124 9.75 -7.40 -0.29
CA GLY A 124 8.78 -8.47 -0.18
C GLY A 124 7.32 -8.07 -0.17
N PHE A 125 6.48 -9.08 -0.41
CA PHE A 125 5.03 -9.02 -0.34
C PHE A 125 4.49 -10.25 0.38
N LEU A 126 3.32 -10.12 1.00
CA LEU A 126 2.62 -11.24 1.62
C LEU A 126 1.75 -11.94 0.57
N ILE A 127 1.65 -13.26 0.67
CA ILE A 127 0.75 -14.08 -0.15
C ILE A 127 0.10 -15.17 0.72
N ALA A 128 -1.15 -15.51 0.43
CA ALA A 128 -1.82 -16.69 0.99
C ALA A 128 -2.32 -17.59 -0.14
N LEU A 129 -1.95 -18.87 -0.10
CA LEU A 129 -2.27 -19.88 -1.12
C LEU A 129 -3.06 -21.03 -0.49
N THR A 130 -4.04 -21.59 -1.21
CA THR A 130 -4.57 -22.93 -0.87
C THR A 130 -3.54 -24.02 -1.17
N THR A 131 -3.71 -25.22 -0.60
CA THR A 131 -2.93 -26.41 -0.97
C THR A 131 -3.09 -26.83 -2.44
N ASP A 132 -4.19 -26.44 -3.10
CA ASP A 132 -4.40 -26.59 -4.55
C ASP A 132 -3.69 -25.50 -5.38
N GLY A 133 -3.08 -24.50 -4.74
CA GLY A 133 -2.33 -23.41 -5.37
C GLY A 133 -3.14 -22.15 -5.72
N ASN A 134 -4.39 -22.02 -5.29
CA ASN A 134 -5.19 -20.83 -5.56
C ASN A 134 -4.80 -19.68 -4.62
N ILE A 135 -4.62 -18.48 -5.16
CA ILE A 135 -4.22 -17.28 -4.41
C ILE A 135 -5.46 -16.69 -3.72
N ILE A 136 -5.49 -16.77 -2.39
CA ILE A 136 -6.56 -16.24 -1.54
C ILE A 136 -6.32 -14.75 -1.25
N TYR A 137 -5.06 -14.36 -1.07
CA TYR A 137 -4.65 -13.01 -0.72
C TYR A 137 -3.25 -12.73 -1.27
N VAL A 138 -3.00 -11.47 -1.64
CA VAL A 138 -1.68 -10.92 -1.93
C VAL A 138 -1.65 -9.45 -1.46
N SER A 139 -0.53 -8.99 -0.89
CA SER A 139 -0.40 -7.58 -0.46
C SER A 139 -0.07 -6.67 -1.64
N ASP A 140 -0.53 -5.41 -1.55
CA ASP A 140 -0.37 -4.38 -2.60
C ASP A 140 1.06 -4.16 -3.11
N SER A 141 2.07 -4.37 -2.25
CA SER A 141 3.49 -4.30 -2.59
C SER A 141 3.92 -5.23 -3.73
N VAL A 142 3.11 -6.23 -4.09
CA VAL A 142 3.29 -7.02 -5.33
C VAL A 142 3.35 -6.14 -6.59
N SER A 143 2.61 -5.02 -6.60
CA SER A 143 2.58 -4.07 -7.71
C SER A 143 3.93 -3.39 -7.93
N SER A 144 4.57 -2.93 -6.86
CA SER A 144 5.85 -2.20 -6.95
C SER A 144 7.05 -3.13 -7.20
N LEU A 145 6.95 -4.39 -6.79
CA LEU A 145 8.02 -5.38 -6.92
C LEU A 145 8.01 -6.10 -8.28
N ILE A 146 6.85 -6.64 -8.68
CA ILE A 146 6.72 -7.44 -9.92
C ILE A 146 5.76 -6.83 -10.96
N GLY A 147 5.08 -5.71 -10.69
CA GLY A 147 4.23 -5.03 -11.68
C GLY A 147 2.84 -5.67 -11.92
N GLN A 148 2.49 -6.71 -11.15
CA GLN A 148 1.15 -7.32 -11.16
C GLN A 148 0.23 -6.55 -10.20
N LEU A 149 -1.05 -6.37 -10.56
CA LEU A 149 -2.04 -5.85 -9.61
C LEU A 149 -2.61 -7.00 -8.76
N PRO A 150 -2.96 -6.79 -7.49
CA PRO A 150 -3.64 -7.80 -6.66
C PRO A 150 -4.91 -8.37 -7.32
N SER A 151 -5.67 -7.53 -8.03
CA SER A 151 -6.87 -7.91 -8.80
C SER A 151 -6.63 -8.97 -9.88
N ASP A 152 -5.41 -9.04 -10.41
CA ASP A 152 -5.03 -9.97 -11.47
C ASP A 152 -4.55 -11.32 -10.89
N MET A 153 -4.20 -11.34 -9.60
CA MET A 153 -3.59 -12.49 -8.93
C MET A 153 -4.56 -13.21 -7.99
N VAL A 154 -5.42 -12.49 -7.25
CA VAL A 154 -6.42 -13.11 -6.38
C VAL A 154 -7.39 -13.97 -7.19
N ASP A 155 -7.83 -15.09 -6.61
CA ASP A 155 -8.64 -16.15 -7.22
C ASP A 155 -8.01 -16.87 -8.43
N GLN A 156 -6.78 -16.51 -8.84
CA GLN A 156 -6.01 -17.26 -9.83
C GLN A 156 -5.16 -18.36 -9.17
N ASN A 157 -4.76 -19.35 -9.96
CA ASN A 157 -3.80 -20.35 -9.51
C ASN A 157 -2.36 -19.82 -9.66
N ILE A 158 -1.51 -20.03 -8.65
CA ILE A 158 -0.11 -19.56 -8.63
C ILE A 158 0.68 -20.07 -9.84
N LEU A 159 0.37 -21.27 -10.34
CA LEU A 159 1.02 -21.86 -11.51
C LEU A 159 0.88 -20.99 -12.78
N ASN A 160 -0.18 -20.19 -12.90
CA ASN A 160 -0.36 -19.26 -14.03
C ASN A 160 0.74 -18.19 -14.10
N PHE A 161 1.45 -17.93 -12.99
CA PHE A 161 2.52 -16.95 -12.88
C PHE A 161 3.92 -17.59 -12.87
N LEU A 162 4.03 -18.92 -12.88
CA LEU A 162 5.31 -19.64 -12.86
C LEU A 162 5.68 -20.17 -14.26
N PRO A 163 6.97 -20.34 -14.59
CA PRO A 163 7.38 -21.11 -15.76
C PRO A 163 6.87 -22.55 -15.69
N GLU A 164 6.40 -23.11 -16.81
CA GLU A 164 5.86 -24.48 -16.90
C GLU A 164 6.81 -25.56 -16.33
N LEU A 165 8.12 -25.33 -16.43
CA LEU A 165 9.17 -26.21 -15.90
C LEU A 165 9.15 -26.35 -14.38
N GLU A 166 8.68 -25.34 -13.65
CA GLU A 166 8.68 -25.29 -12.18
C GLU A 166 7.34 -25.76 -11.57
N HIS A 167 6.30 -25.94 -12.41
CA HIS A 167 4.95 -26.28 -11.94
C HIS A 167 4.90 -27.55 -11.11
N GLY A 168 5.61 -28.60 -11.56
CA GLY A 168 5.63 -29.89 -10.87
C GLY A 168 6.30 -29.85 -9.50
N GLU A 169 7.31 -28.99 -9.33
CA GLU A 169 8.04 -28.86 -8.05
C GLU A 169 7.21 -28.08 -7.04
N VAL A 170 6.66 -26.92 -7.42
CA VAL A 170 5.82 -26.10 -6.54
C VAL A 170 4.49 -26.80 -6.20
N TYR A 171 3.85 -27.46 -7.16
CA TYR A 171 2.61 -28.21 -6.87
C TYR A 171 2.84 -29.39 -5.90
N LYS A 172 3.94 -30.13 -6.08
CA LYS A 172 4.33 -31.21 -5.15
C LYS A 172 4.58 -30.66 -3.74
N LEU A 173 5.19 -29.49 -3.64
CA LEU A 173 5.50 -28.83 -2.39
C LEU A 173 4.24 -28.36 -1.64
N LEU A 174 3.29 -27.74 -2.34
CA LEU A 174 2.01 -27.30 -1.76
C LEU A 174 1.12 -28.49 -1.32
N SER A 175 1.14 -29.58 -2.08
CA SER A 175 0.32 -30.77 -1.81
C SER A 175 0.90 -31.71 -0.77
N SER A 176 2.20 -31.68 -0.48
CA SER A 176 2.83 -32.62 0.46
C SER A 176 2.31 -32.50 1.90
N HIS A 177 1.93 -31.30 2.33
CA HIS A 177 1.41 -31.06 3.69
C HIS A 177 0.01 -31.65 3.93
N LEU A 178 -0.73 -32.04 2.89
CA LEU A 178 -2.02 -32.74 3.07
C LEU A 178 -1.86 -34.12 3.72
N LEU A 179 -0.68 -34.75 3.58
CA LEU A 179 -0.42 -36.12 4.06
C LEU A 179 0.04 -36.21 5.53
N LEU A 180 0.23 -35.08 6.22
CA LEU A 180 0.68 -35.02 7.61
C LEU A 180 -0.48 -34.85 8.63
N THR A 181 -1.73 -34.96 8.17
CA THR A 181 -2.95 -34.57 8.88
C THR A 181 -3.51 -35.62 9.85
N ASP A 182 -2.66 -36.42 10.51
CA ASP A 182 -3.11 -37.33 11.58
C ASP A 182 -3.26 -36.55 12.91
N PRO A 183 -4.49 -36.39 13.46
CA PRO A 183 -4.74 -35.51 14.61
C PRO A 183 -4.04 -35.92 15.91
N ILE A 184 -3.42 -37.10 15.97
CA ILE A 184 -2.65 -37.57 17.12
C ILE A 184 -1.22 -36.97 17.14
N ALA A 185 -0.72 -36.46 16.01
CA ALA A 185 0.64 -35.92 15.89
C ALA A 185 0.76 -34.40 16.12
N ALA A 186 -0.37 -33.68 16.27
CA ALA A 186 -0.39 -32.22 16.35
C ALA A 186 0.41 -31.63 17.54
N ASP A 187 0.46 -32.33 18.68
CA ASP A 187 1.23 -31.90 19.87
C ASP A 187 2.77 -32.05 19.71
N PHE A 188 3.26 -32.58 18.58
CA PHE A 188 4.69 -32.76 18.31
C PHE A 188 5.21 -31.99 17.08
N LEU A 189 4.34 -31.28 16.34
CA LEU A 189 4.65 -30.80 14.98
C LEU A 189 4.86 -29.27 14.82
N GLU A 190 4.97 -28.50 15.91
CA GLU A 190 5.15 -27.03 15.83
C GLU A 190 6.44 -26.58 15.09
N ASN A 191 7.38 -27.50 14.82
CA ASN A 191 8.66 -27.22 14.13
C ASN A 191 8.72 -27.59 12.64
N GLU A 192 7.73 -28.29 12.06
CA GLU A 192 7.73 -28.67 10.62
C GLU A 192 6.53 -28.12 9.83
N THR A 193 5.94 -27.01 10.29
CA THR A 193 4.97 -26.23 9.49
C THR A 193 5.63 -25.17 8.62
N HIS A 194 6.88 -24.82 8.92
CA HIS A 194 7.67 -23.81 8.23
C HIS A 194 8.18 -24.32 6.89
N ILE A 195 8.06 -23.48 5.85
CA ILE A 195 8.45 -23.81 4.49
C ILE A 195 9.20 -22.67 3.83
N GLU A 196 10.33 -23.02 3.22
CA GLU A 196 11.12 -22.13 2.38
C GLU A 196 11.35 -22.77 1.01
N PHE A 197 11.10 -22.02 -0.07
CA PHE A 197 11.43 -22.44 -1.42
C PHE A 197 11.71 -21.26 -2.33
N PHE A 198 12.25 -21.55 -3.51
CA PHE A 198 12.55 -20.58 -4.55
C PHE A 198 11.81 -20.96 -5.84
N CYS A 199 11.32 -19.97 -6.56
CA CYS A 199 10.77 -20.12 -7.90
C CYS A 199 10.83 -18.79 -8.66
N HIS A 200 10.42 -18.80 -9.91
CA HIS A 200 10.31 -17.63 -10.78
C HIS A 200 8.86 -17.18 -10.91
N VAL A 201 8.58 -15.91 -10.64
CA VAL A 201 7.23 -15.31 -10.76
C VAL A 201 7.20 -14.29 -11.89
N ALA A 202 6.20 -14.40 -12.76
CA ALA A 202 6.02 -13.56 -13.95
C ALA A 202 5.73 -12.11 -13.58
N ARG A 203 6.52 -11.18 -14.13
CA ARG A 203 6.28 -9.75 -14.04
C ARG A 203 5.00 -9.38 -14.80
N GLY A 204 4.26 -8.40 -14.27
CA GLY A 204 3.12 -7.84 -14.97
C GLY A 204 3.58 -7.05 -16.20
N SER A 205 3.12 -7.47 -17.38
CA SER A 205 3.29 -6.70 -18.62
C SER A 205 2.10 -5.77 -18.88
N ILE A 206 2.39 -4.67 -19.56
CA ILE A 206 1.40 -3.75 -20.11
C ILE A 206 1.06 -4.15 -21.57
N ASP A 207 2.05 -4.59 -22.36
CA ASP A 207 1.84 -5.15 -23.69
C ASP A 207 1.86 -6.70 -23.65
N PRO A 208 0.74 -7.40 -23.92
CA PRO A 208 0.68 -8.86 -23.95
C PRO A 208 1.47 -9.49 -25.11
N LYS A 209 2.04 -8.69 -26.03
CA LYS A 209 2.92 -9.16 -27.10
C LYS A 209 4.39 -9.27 -26.67
N GLU A 210 4.77 -8.63 -25.56
CA GLU A 210 6.11 -8.80 -25.00
C GLU A 210 6.23 -10.20 -24.37
N PRO A 211 7.38 -10.88 -24.53
CA PRO A 211 7.60 -12.18 -23.90
C PRO A 211 7.58 -12.04 -22.37
N PRO A 212 7.00 -12.99 -21.64
CA PRO A 212 6.94 -12.93 -20.19
C PRO A 212 8.36 -12.86 -19.61
N THR A 213 8.58 -11.87 -18.75
CA THR A 213 9.79 -11.75 -17.94
C THR A 213 9.47 -12.24 -16.53
N TYR A 214 10.45 -12.83 -15.85
CA TYR A 214 10.25 -13.46 -14.55
C TYR A 214 11.28 -12.93 -13.55
N GLU A 215 10.85 -12.74 -12.30
CA GLU A 215 11.72 -12.46 -11.17
C GLU A 215 11.96 -13.72 -10.33
N HIS A 216 13.19 -13.93 -9.90
CA HIS A 216 13.54 -15.01 -8.99
C HIS A 216 13.20 -14.58 -7.55
N VAL A 217 12.33 -15.35 -6.88
CA VAL A 217 11.80 -15.02 -5.56
C VAL A 217 11.99 -16.16 -4.56
N LYS A 218 12.13 -15.80 -3.28
CA LYS A 218 12.11 -16.73 -2.14
C LYS A 218 10.76 -16.62 -1.45
N PHE A 219 10.05 -17.74 -1.32
CA PHE A 219 8.92 -17.89 -0.42
C PHE A 219 9.43 -18.34 0.95
N VAL A 220 8.95 -17.69 2.02
CA VAL A 220 9.21 -18.03 3.42
C VAL A 220 7.89 -17.93 4.18
N GLY A 221 7.38 -19.02 4.72
CA GLY A 221 6.05 -19.02 5.32
C GLY A 221 5.72 -20.28 6.11
N ASP A 222 4.48 -20.36 6.59
CA ASP A 222 3.99 -21.52 7.33
C ASP A 222 2.60 -21.94 6.84
N PHE A 223 2.30 -23.24 6.92
CA PHE A 223 0.94 -23.72 6.73
C PHE A 223 0.06 -23.45 7.96
N LYS A 224 -1.13 -22.89 7.74
CA LYS A 224 -2.10 -22.50 8.77
C LYS A 224 -3.47 -23.06 8.43
N TYR A 225 -4.20 -23.51 9.44
CA TYR A 225 -5.58 -23.96 9.31
C TYR A 225 -6.52 -22.76 9.29
N HIS A 226 -7.47 -22.73 8.35
CA HIS A 226 -8.45 -21.65 8.24
C HIS A 226 -9.88 -22.20 8.16
N ASN A 227 -10.72 -21.76 9.10
CA ASN A 227 -12.06 -22.30 9.28
C ASN A 227 -13.12 -21.65 8.37
N TYR A 228 -12.71 -20.73 7.49
CA TYR A 228 -13.61 -19.97 6.62
C TYR A 228 -12.90 -19.47 5.35
N VAL A 229 -12.54 -20.37 4.44
CA VAL A 229 -12.10 -19.98 3.09
C VAL A 229 -13.35 -19.84 2.18
N PRO A 230 -13.58 -18.69 1.53
CA PRO A 230 -14.62 -18.56 0.51
C PRO A 230 -14.38 -19.58 -0.61
N ALA A 231 -15.42 -20.32 -1.00
CA ALA A 231 -15.30 -21.30 -2.08
C ALA A 231 -15.04 -20.61 -3.42
N SER A 232 -13.78 -20.59 -3.87
CA SER A 232 -13.36 -19.99 -5.15
C SER A 232 -14.10 -20.61 -6.33
N SER A 233 -14.91 -19.82 -7.05
CA SER A 233 -15.55 -20.24 -8.30
C SER A 233 -14.53 -20.16 -9.45
N CYS A 234 -13.60 -21.11 -9.47
CA CYS A 234 -12.55 -21.19 -10.48
C CYS A 234 -13.13 -21.45 -11.88
N ASN A 235 -12.82 -20.55 -12.82
CA ASN A 235 -13.03 -20.79 -14.24
C ASN A 235 -11.81 -21.49 -14.84
N GLY A 236 -11.97 -22.75 -15.25
CA GLY A 236 -11.20 -23.29 -16.38
C GLY A 236 -9.87 -24.00 -16.13
N PHE A 237 -9.82 -25.03 -15.26
CA PHE A 237 -9.02 -26.23 -15.57
C PHE A 237 -9.60 -27.49 -14.89
N GLU A 238 -10.57 -28.14 -15.54
CA GLU A 238 -11.29 -29.28 -14.97
C GLU A 238 -10.55 -30.61 -15.22
N LEU A 239 -9.58 -30.94 -14.38
CA LEU A 239 -9.04 -32.30 -14.28
C LEU A 239 -10.04 -33.18 -13.50
N ALA A 240 -10.88 -33.89 -14.25
CA ALA A 240 -12.02 -34.62 -13.73
C ALA A 240 -11.64 -35.76 -12.74
N ILE A 241 -11.81 -35.50 -11.44
CA ILE A 241 -11.93 -36.53 -10.40
C ILE A 241 -13.22 -36.26 -9.61
N PRO A 242 -14.22 -37.16 -9.61
CA PRO A 242 -15.48 -36.93 -8.94
C PRO A 242 -15.33 -37.08 -7.41
N ARG A 243 -15.11 -35.97 -6.70
CA ARG A 243 -15.18 -35.91 -5.23
C ARG A 243 -16.64 -36.00 -4.76
N THR A 244 -17.12 -37.21 -4.52
CA THR A 244 -18.34 -37.46 -3.74
C THR A 244 -18.14 -37.06 -2.28
N ILE A 245 -19.21 -36.53 -1.65
CA ILE A 245 -19.27 -36.02 -0.27
C ILE A 245 -18.62 -34.64 -0.13
N ARG A 246 -19.45 -33.58 -0.15
CA ARG A 246 -19.12 -32.28 0.45
C ARG A 246 -19.67 -32.27 1.87
N SER A 247 -18.79 -32.20 2.87
CA SER A 247 -19.17 -31.93 4.26
C SER A 247 -19.34 -30.42 4.47
N SER A 248 -20.18 -30.02 5.41
CA SER A 248 -20.26 -28.61 5.83
C SER A 248 -19.06 -28.23 6.70
N ALA A 249 -18.35 -27.15 6.33
CA ALA A 249 -17.19 -26.61 7.04
C ALA A 249 -16.01 -27.59 7.19
N GLU A 250 -15.32 -27.85 6.07
CA GLU A 250 -13.99 -28.47 6.09
C GLU A 250 -12.94 -27.39 6.39
N GLU A 251 -12.12 -27.61 7.43
CA GLU A 251 -10.98 -26.75 7.77
C GLU A 251 -9.97 -26.81 6.63
N GLN A 252 -9.76 -25.70 5.92
CA GLN A 252 -8.84 -25.68 4.78
C GLN A 252 -7.47 -25.20 5.23
N VAL A 253 -6.45 -25.99 4.89
CA VAL A 253 -5.04 -25.62 5.09
C VAL A 253 -4.63 -24.64 4.00
N CYS A 254 -4.02 -23.52 4.39
CA CYS A 254 -3.42 -22.54 3.48
C CYS A 254 -1.96 -22.29 3.85
N LEU A 255 -1.11 -22.04 2.85
CA LEU A 255 0.22 -21.50 3.05
C LEU A 255 0.12 -19.98 3.18
N VAL A 256 0.60 -19.41 4.28
CA VAL A 256 0.78 -17.96 4.43
C VAL A 256 2.27 -17.66 4.40
N ALA A 257 2.74 -16.93 3.40
CA ALA A 257 4.15 -16.69 3.17
C ALA A 257 4.47 -15.20 2.90
N THR A 258 5.68 -14.80 3.30
CA THR A 258 6.36 -13.63 2.76
C THR A 258 7.16 -14.08 1.53
N VAL A 259 6.88 -13.48 0.40
CA VAL A 259 7.64 -13.63 -0.85
C VAL A 259 8.62 -12.48 -0.95
N ARG A 260 9.90 -12.76 -1.24
CA ARG A 260 10.96 -11.75 -1.33
C ARG A 260 11.71 -11.88 -2.65
N LEU A 261 12.02 -10.75 -3.30
CA LEU A 261 12.89 -10.77 -4.48
C LEU A 261 14.32 -11.16 -4.09
N VAL A 262 14.91 -12.10 -4.83
CA VAL A 262 16.32 -12.52 -4.62
C VAL A 262 17.28 -11.47 -5.20
N THR A 263 16.85 -10.77 -6.25
CA THR A 263 17.59 -9.69 -6.92
C THR A 263 16.72 -8.43 -7.02
N PRO A 264 16.53 -7.69 -5.93
CA PRO A 264 15.64 -6.53 -5.92
C PRO A 264 16.19 -5.32 -6.69
N PRO A 265 15.33 -4.51 -7.32
CA PRO A 265 15.73 -3.27 -7.97
C PRO A 265 16.03 -2.17 -6.93
N PHE A 266 17.08 -1.38 -7.18
CA PHE A 266 17.52 -0.32 -6.25
C PHE A 266 16.57 0.88 -6.16
N LEU A 267 15.70 1.07 -7.16
CA LEU A 267 14.63 2.07 -7.18
C LEU A 267 13.31 1.35 -7.42
N LYS A 268 12.24 1.77 -6.72
CA LYS A 268 10.90 1.18 -6.81
C LYS A 268 9.89 2.20 -7.29
N ASP A 269 8.86 1.72 -7.99
CA ASP A 269 7.68 2.50 -8.30
C ASP A 269 6.71 2.48 -7.11
N MET A 270 6.18 3.65 -6.72
CA MET A 270 5.02 3.74 -5.84
C MET A 270 3.77 3.50 -6.69
N CYS A 271 3.14 2.33 -6.48
CA CYS A 271 1.99 1.89 -7.27
C CYS A 271 0.64 2.31 -6.68
N ASN A 272 0.58 2.46 -5.36
CA ASN A 272 -0.63 2.82 -4.62
C ASN A 272 -0.60 4.29 -4.21
N VAL A 273 -1.79 4.89 -4.12
CA VAL A 273 -1.99 6.27 -3.68
C VAL A 273 -2.92 6.20 -2.46
N GLU A 274 -2.41 6.58 -1.29
CA GLU A 274 -3.11 6.44 -0.02
C GLU A 274 -4.15 7.57 0.20
N GLU A 275 -3.85 8.79 -0.27
CA GLU A 275 -4.76 9.94 -0.18
C GLU A 275 -5.43 10.30 -1.51
N PRO A 276 -6.76 10.54 -1.54
CA PRO A 276 -7.47 10.86 -2.78
C PRO A 276 -7.12 12.26 -3.30
N CYS A 277 -6.47 12.29 -4.46
CA CYS A 277 -6.12 13.51 -5.23
C CYS A 277 -4.99 14.36 -4.64
N ASP A 278 -3.85 13.71 -4.34
CA ASP A 278 -2.58 14.40 -4.13
C ASP A 278 -2.19 15.25 -5.34
N GLU A 279 -2.25 16.56 -5.17
CA GLU A 279 -1.92 17.55 -6.20
C GLU A 279 -0.99 18.63 -5.64
N PHE A 280 0.05 18.97 -6.40
CA PHE A 280 0.94 20.09 -6.11
C PHE A 280 1.17 20.98 -7.33
N THR A 281 1.50 22.25 -7.09
CA THR A 281 1.75 23.25 -8.15
C THR A 281 3.21 23.68 -8.16
N SER A 282 3.78 23.77 -9.36
CA SER A 282 5.08 24.37 -9.60
C SER A 282 5.00 25.46 -10.69
N ARG A 283 6.06 26.26 -10.82
CA ARG A 283 6.28 27.11 -11.99
C ARG A 283 7.68 26.88 -12.53
N HIS A 284 7.80 26.83 -13.86
CA HIS A 284 9.06 26.63 -14.55
C HIS A 284 9.40 27.82 -15.45
N SER A 285 10.69 28.09 -15.59
CA SER A 285 11.23 28.96 -16.64
C SER A 285 11.05 28.33 -18.02
N LEU A 286 11.26 29.11 -19.09
CA LEU A 286 11.24 28.60 -20.47
C LEU A 286 12.40 27.62 -20.77
N GLU A 287 13.41 27.54 -19.88
CA GLU A 287 14.46 26.51 -19.89
C GLU A 287 14.09 25.27 -19.05
N TRP A 288 12.82 25.14 -18.67
CA TRP A 288 12.27 24.06 -17.83
C TRP A 288 12.82 23.97 -16.39
N LYS A 289 13.55 24.99 -15.92
CA LYS A 289 14.05 25.07 -14.53
C LYS A 289 12.98 25.55 -13.55
N PHE A 290 12.91 24.95 -12.36
CA PHE A 290 11.96 25.37 -11.31
C PHE A 290 12.20 26.84 -10.87
N LEU A 291 11.13 27.62 -10.85
CA LEU A 291 11.05 29.00 -10.34
C LEU A 291 10.17 29.11 -9.08
N PHE A 292 9.29 28.13 -8.85
CA PHE A 292 8.42 28.04 -7.70
C PHE A 292 7.96 26.60 -7.49
N LEU A 293 7.75 26.21 -6.24
CA LEU A 293 7.11 24.98 -5.81
C LEU A 293 6.20 25.33 -4.63
N ASP A 294 4.95 24.86 -4.63
CA ASP A 294 4.03 25.08 -3.50
C ASP A 294 4.36 24.14 -2.31
N HIS A 295 3.70 24.41 -1.17
CA HIS A 295 3.94 23.67 0.07
C HIS A 295 3.37 22.23 0.05
N ARG A 296 2.45 21.92 -0.87
CA ARG A 296 1.84 20.59 -1.02
C ARG A 296 2.82 19.60 -1.63
N ALA A 297 3.79 20.07 -2.39
CA ALA A 297 4.82 19.22 -2.97
C ALA A 297 5.69 18.53 -1.91
N SER A 298 6.05 19.18 -0.81
CA SER A 298 7.03 18.62 0.14
C SER A 298 6.58 17.32 0.82
N PRO A 299 5.32 17.15 1.26
CA PRO A 299 4.78 15.85 1.66
C PRO A 299 4.83 14.77 0.56
N ILE A 300 4.56 15.14 -0.70
CA ILE A 300 4.40 14.20 -1.83
C ILE A 300 5.75 13.75 -2.42
N ILE A 301 6.63 14.70 -2.79
CA ILE A 301 7.92 14.42 -3.43
C ILE A 301 9.12 14.47 -2.47
N GLY A 302 8.91 14.82 -1.20
CA GLY A 302 9.93 14.89 -0.15
C GLY A 302 10.89 16.08 -0.22
N TYR A 303 10.95 16.80 -1.34
CA TYR A 303 11.83 17.97 -1.50
C TYR A 303 11.24 19.25 -0.91
N LEU A 304 12.10 20.03 -0.26
CA LEU A 304 11.80 21.42 0.11
C LEU A 304 12.04 22.34 -1.10
N PRO A 305 11.30 23.45 -1.26
CA PRO A 305 11.43 24.31 -2.45
C PRO A 305 12.86 24.77 -2.76
N PHE A 306 13.66 25.10 -1.74
CA PHE A 306 15.05 25.55 -1.94
C PHE A 306 15.99 24.45 -2.50
N GLU A 307 15.62 23.18 -2.42
CA GLU A 307 16.41 22.05 -2.93
C GLU A 307 16.26 21.89 -4.45
N VAL A 308 15.11 22.31 -5.01
CA VAL A 308 14.79 22.15 -6.45
C VAL A 308 14.85 23.46 -7.25
N LEU A 309 14.76 24.62 -6.60
CA LEU A 309 14.75 25.92 -7.29
C LEU A 309 16.03 26.12 -8.12
N GLY A 310 15.86 26.39 -9.42
CA GLY A 310 16.95 26.53 -10.39
C GLY A 310 17.42 25.24 -11.06
N THR A 311 17.08 24.05 -10.53
CA THR A 311 17.35 22.76 -11.18
C THR A 311 16.38 22.51 -12.34
N SER A 312 16.74 21.62 -13.27
CA SER A 312 15.91 21.28 -14.42
C SER A 312 14.83 20.27 -14.04
N GLY A 313 13.59 20.43 -14.53
CA GLY A 313 12.58 19.39 -14.34
C GLY A 313 13.01 18.02 -14.89
N TYR A 314 13.84 18.01 -15.93
CA TYR A 314 14.39 16.79 -16.53
C TYR A 314 15.37 16.02 -15.63
N ASP A 315 15.90 16.63 -14.57
CA ASP A 315 16.79 15.96 -13.62
C ASP A 315 16.03 14.92 -12.74
N TYR A 316 14.69 14.98 -12.72
CA TYR A 316 13.81 14.17 -11.87
C TYR A 316 12.93 13.18 -12.65
N TYR A 317 12.97 13.18 -13.99
CA TYR A 317 12.11 12.31 -14.80
C TYR A 317 12.78 10.96 -15.10
N HIS A 318 12.00 9.88 -15.13
CA HIS A 318 12.52 8.57 -15.53
C HIS A 318 12.98 8.57 -16.99
N VAL A 319 14.10 7.89 -17.27
CA VAL A 319 14.79 7.92 -18.56
C VAL A 319 13.89 7.53 -19.73
N ASP A 320 13.12 6.45 -19.58
CA ASP A 320 12.20 5.96 -20.62
C ASP A 320 11.07 6.96 -20.96
N ASP A 321 10.70 7.82 -20.01
CA ASP A 321 9.56 8.72 -20.14
C ASP A 321 9.96 10.07 -20.78
N LEU A 322 11.27 10.35 -20.86
CA LEU A 322 11.85 11.61 -21.38
C LEU A 322 11.42 11.94 -22.80
N GLU A 323 11.34 10.95 -23.71
CA GLU A 323 10.98 11.22 -25.11
C GLU A 323 9.52 11.65 -25.25
N LEU A 324 8.61 11.02 -24.51
CA LEU A 324 7.18 11.36 -24.50
C LEU A 324 6.98 12.75 -23.88
N LEU A 325 7.62 13.01 -22.73
CA LEU A 325 7.58 14.33 -22.07
C LEU A 325 8.11 15.44 -22.98
N ALA A 326 9.23 15.23 -23.68
CA ALA A 326 9.78 16.21 -24.62
C ALA A 326 8.77 16.57 -25.72
N ARG A 327 8.08 15.58 -26.31
CA ARG A 327 7.02 15.81 -27.31
C ARG A 327 5.84 16.60 -26.73
N CYS A 328 5.44 16.30 -25.49
CA CYS A 328 4.38 17.04 -24.82
C CYS A 328 4.78 18.50 -24.49
N HIS A 329 6.06 18.75 -24.19
CA HIS A 329 6.60 20.10 -24.00
C HIS A 329 6.74 20.88 -25.33
N GLU A 330 7.10 20.21 -26.43
CA GLU A 330 7.05 20.82 -27.77
C GLU A 330 5.62 21.29 -28.13
N GLN A 331 4.61 20.47 -27.82
CA GLN A 331 3.19 20.84 -27.99
C GLN A 331 2.80 22.01 -27.07
N LEU A 332 3.23 22.04 -25.81
CA LEU A 332 3.01 23.18 -24.91
C LEU A 332 3.57 24.49 -25.49
N MET A 333 4.78 24.46 -26.05
CA MET A 333 5.39 25.63 -26.69
C MET A 333 4.67 26.07 -27.96
N GLN A 334 3.95 25.17 -28.64
CA GLN A 334 3.15 25.47 -29.83
C GLN A 334 1.76 26.02 -29.50
N PHE A 335 1.08 25.47 -28.48
CA PHE A 335 -0.33 25.78 -28.17
C PHE A 335 -0.54 26.64 -26.92
N GLY A 336 0.52 26.90 -26.14
CA GLY A 336 0.47 27.69 -24.90
C GLY A 336 -0.19 26.99 -23.71
N LYS A 337 -0.75 25.78 -23.89
CA LYS A 337 -1.28 24.90 -22.83
C LYS A 337 -1.29 23.44 -23.30
N GLY A 338 -1.36 22.51 -22.35
CA GLY A 338 -1.46 21.08 -22.64
C GLY A 338 -1.61 20.20 -21.39
N LYS A 339 -1.59 18.90 -21.62
CA LYS A 339 -1.56 17.83 -20.63
C LYS A 339 -0.41 16.89 -20.98
N SER A 340 0.27 16.31 -19.99
CA SER A 340 1.32 15.31 -20.21
C SER A 340 0.76 13.92 -20.44
N CYS A 341 1.59 13.03 -20.99
CA CYS A 341 1.49 11.59 -20.73
C CYS A 341 1.61 11.30 -19.23
N TYR A 342 1.31 10.07 -18.80
CA TYR A 342 1.75 9.60 -17.48
C TYR A 342 3.26 9.37 -17.48
N TYR A 343 3.95 9.85 -16.46
CA TYR A 343 5.40 9.76 -16.32
C TYR A 343 5.81 9.55 -14.86
N ARG A 344 7.01 9.02 -14.66
CA ARG A 344 7.60 8.81 -13.32
C ARG A 344 8.48 9.99 -12.91
N PHE A 345 8.30 10.44 -11.66
CA PHE A 345 9.10 11.48 -11.01
C PHE A 345 9.85 10.91 -9.80
N LEU A 346 11.15 11.21 -9.69
CA LEU A 346 12.02 10.70 -8.62
C LEU A 346 11.86 11.53 -7.35
N THR A 347 11.24 10.96 -6.31
CA THR A 347 11.12 11.58 -5.00
C THR A 347 12.46 11.60 -4.26
N LYS A 348 12.57 12.44 -3.23
CA LYS A 348 13.73 12.48 -2.33
C LYS A 348 13.95 11.16 -1.59
N GLY A 349 12.91 10.34 -1.45
CA GLY A 349 12.95 8.99 -0.89
C GLY A 349 13.51 7.93 -1.83
N GLN A 350 14.03 8.32 -3.01
CA GLN A 350 14.52 7.40 -4.05
C GLN A 350 13.45 6.43 -4.58
N GLN A 351 12.20 6.91 -4.66
CA GLN A 351 11.06 6.20 -5.23
C GLN A 351 10.55 6.94 -6.46
N TRP A 352 9.97 6.20 -7.42
CA TRP A 352 9.28 6.76 -8.57
C TRP A 352 7.79 6.89 -8.26
N ILE A 353 7.26 8.11 -8.23
CA ILE A 353 5.81 8.32 -8.22
C ILE A 353 5.31 8.55 -9.64
N TRP A 354 4.13 8.02 -9.96
CA TRP A 354 3.47 8.29 -11.23
C TRP A 354 2.72 9.63 -11.15
N LEU A 355 3.02 10.53 -12.08
CA LEU A 355 2.40 11.83 -12.22
C LEU A 355 1.72 11.99 -13.57
N GLN A 356 0.67 12.80 -13.58
CA GLN A 356 0.17 13.49 -14.77
C GLN A 356 0.20 15.00 -14.51
N THR A 357 0.45 15.81 -15.53
CA THR A 357 0.61 17.25 -15.36
C THR A 357 -0.18 18.04 -16.39
N HIS A 358 -0.99 18.98 -15.91
CA HIS A 358 -1.59 20.01 -16.72
C HIS A 358 -0.70 21.26 -16.66
N TYR A 359 -0.46 21.88 -17.81
CA TYR A 359 0.39 23.06 -17.86
C TYR A 359 -0.08 24.11 -18.86
N TYR A 360 0.27 25.37 -18.57
CA TYR A 360 0.04 26.50 -19.45
C TYR A 360 1.12 27.57 -19.29
N ILE A 361 1.33 28.35 -20.34
CA ILE A 361 2.30 29.45 -20.38
C ILE A 361 1.60 30.74 -19.95
N THR A 362 2.16 31.42 -18.94
CA THR A 362 1.78 32.78 -18.58
C THR A 362 2.52 33.76 -19.49
N TYR A 363 1.80 34.76 -20.00
CA TYR A 363 2.35 35.80 -20.86
C TYR A 363 2.34 37.15 -20.16
N HIS A 364 3.45 37.88 -20.26
CA HIS A 364 3.62 39.18 -19.63
C HIS A 364 2.68 40.22 -20.28
N GLN A 365 1.82 40.83 -19.45
CA GLN A 365 0.64 41.59 -19.87
C GLN A 365 0.93 42.74 -20.86
N TRP A 366 2.10 43.36 -20.77
CA TRP A 366 2.44 44.58 -21.53
C TRP A 366 3.17 44.35 -22.86
N ASN A 367 3.71 43.16 -23.10
CA ASN A 367 4.52 42.87 -24.29
C ASN A 367 4.23 41.51 -24.94
N SER A 368 3.28 40.75 -24.38
CA SER A 368 2.83 39.44 -24.86
C SER A 368 3.95 38.40 -25.02
N LYS A 369 5.08 38.58 -24.33
CA LYS A 369 6.14 37.56 -24.28
C LYS A 369 5.81 36.50 -23.23
N PRO A 370 6.15 35.22 -23.48
CA PRO A 370 6.03 34.18 -22.46
C PRO A 370 6.96 34.49 -21.29
N GLU A 371 6.47 34.28 -20.06
CA GLU A 371 7.16 34.65 -18.82
C GLU A 371 7.60 33.42 -18.03
N PHE A 372 6.65 32.52 -17.73
CA PHE A 372 6.88 31.23 -17.07
C PHE A 372 5.76 30.23 -17.43
N ILE A 373 6.04 28.95 -17.27
CA ILE A 373 5.04 27.87 -17.32
C ILE A 373 4.49 27.67 -15.90
N VAL A 374 3.18 27.48 -15.78
CA VAL A 374 2.54 26.96 -14.57
C VAL A 374 2.24 25.48 -14.80
N CYS A 375 2.60 24.63 -13.84
CA CYS A 375 2.38 23.20 -13.87
C CYS A 375 1.57 22.78 -12.65
N THR A 376 0.49 22.03 -12.87
CA THR A 376 -0.34 21.40 -11.85
C THR A 376 -0.16 19.90 -11.99
N HIS A 377 0.48 19.29 -10.99
CA HIS A 377 0.89 17.89 -10.97
C HIS A 377 -0.08 17.09 -10.11
N THR A 378 -0.65 16.03 -10.66
CA THR A 378 -1.55 15.10 -9.96
C THR A 378 -0.87 13.75 -9.84
N VAL A 379 -0.82 13.18 -8.63
CA VAL A 379 -0.37 11.81 -8.38
C VAL A 379 -1.44 10.84 -8.88
N VAL A 380 -1.00 9.77 -9.55
CA VAL A 380 -1.90 8.78 -10.16
C VAL A 380 -1.48 7.37 -9.78
N SER A 381 -2.44 6.45 -9.69
CA SER A 381 -2.15 5.05 -9.33
C SER A 381 -1.56 4.28 -10.51
N TYR A 382 -0.75 3.26 -10.22
CA TYR A 382 -0.25 2.35 -11.26
C TYR A 382 -1.39 1.61 -11.97
N ALA A 383 -2.51 1.32 -11.28
CA ALA A 383 -3.71 0.76 -11.88
C ALA A 383 -4.30 1.68 -12.98
N GLU A 384 -4.40 2.99 -12.72
CA GLU A 384 -4.85 3.98 -13.72
C GLU A 384 -3.89 4.06 -14.92
N VAL A 385 -2.58 4.13 -14.67
CA VAL A 385 -1.55 4.18 -15.72
C VAL A 385 -1.59 2.93 -16.61
N ARG A 386 -1.76 1.75 -16.01
CA ARG A 386 -1.86 0.46 -16.72
C ARG A 386 -3.15 0.37 -17.54
N ALA A 387 -4.27 0.81 -16.98
CA ALA A 387 -5.56 0.84 -17.67
C ALA A 387 -5.57 1.78 -18.89
N GLU A 388 -4.99 2.99 -18.78
CA GLU A 388 -4.88 3.90 -19.92
C GLU A 388 -3.95 3.35 -21.00
N ARG A 389 -2.77 2.84 -20.64
CA ARG A 389 -1.84 2.26 -21.63
C ARG A 389 -2.45 1.04 -22.35
N ARG A 390 -3.24 0.21 -21.67
CA ARG A 390 -4.03 -0.86 -22.31
C ARG A 390 -5.06 -0.30 -23.30
N ARG A 391 -5.76 0.77 -22.94
CA ARG A 391 -6.70 1.49 -23.83
C ARG A 391 -6.02 2.07 -25.07
N GLU A 392 -4.85 2.69 -24.91
CA GLU A 392 -4.03 3.22 -26.03
C GLU A 392 -3.58 2.12 -27.00
N LEU A 393 -3.34 0.90 -26.51
CA LEU A 393 -3.03 -0.29 -27.32
C LEU A 393 -4.26 -0.95 -27.96
N GLY A 394 -5.48 -0.46 -27.69
CA GLY A 394 -6.73 -1.05 -28.17
C GLY A 394 -7.13 -2.35 -27.44
N LEU A 395 -6.60 -2.57 -26.24
CA LEU A 395 -6.89 -3.72 -25.38
C LEU A 395 -7.96 -3.30 -24.35
N GLU A 396 -9.23 -3.32 -24.76
CA GLU A 396 -10.33 -3.10 -23.82
C GLU A 396 -10.46 -4.27 -22.83
N GLU A 397 -10.39 -3.97 -21.54
CA GLU A 397 -10.84 -4.90 -20.51
C GLU A 397 -12.37 -4.96 -20.54
N THR A 398 -12.92 -6.16 -20.75
CA THR A 398 -14.33 -6.43 -20.47
C THR A 398 -14.54 -6.32 -18.96
N ALA A 399 -14.95 -5.15 -18.49
CA ALA A 399 -15.22 -4.91 -17.08
C ALA A 399 -16.23 -5.94 -16.55
N SER A 400 -15.79 -6.78 -15.62
CA SER A 400 -16.68 -7.69 -14.90
C SER A 400 -17.57 -6.86 -13.97
N GLU A 401 -18.86 -6.77 -14.27
CA GLU A 401 -19.83 -6.07 -13.44
C GLU A 401 -19.92 -6.71 -12.04
N MET A 402 -19.51 -6.01 -10.98
CA MET A 402 -20.07 -6.22 -9.64
C MET A 402 -20.05 -4.95 -8.77
N ALA A 403 -21.17 -4.22 -8.88
CA ALA A 403 -21.80 -3.31 -7.92
C ALA A 403 -20.99 -2.70 -6.74
N SER A 404 -20.73 -1.39 -6.83
CA SER A 404 -20.68 -0.50 -5.64
C SER A 404 -21.99 0.31 -5.52
N SER A 405 -23.05 -0.30 -4.99
CA SER A 405 -24.34 0.38 -4.80
C SER A 405 -24.33 1.29 -3.57
N SER A 406 -23.72 2.48 -3.68
CA SER A 406 -23.85 3.53 -2.65
C SER A 406 -25.25 4.17 -2.70
N ILE A 407 -26.14 3.68 -1.83
CA ILE A 407 -27.39 4.34 -1.50
C ILE A 407 -27.08 5.73 -0.93
N LYS A 408 -27.54 6.80 -1.59
CA LYS A 408 -27.64 8.14 -0.99
C LYS A 408 -29.10 8.56 -0.92
N SER A 409 -29.61 8.60 0.30
CA SER A 409 -30.95 9.02 0.67
C SER A 409 -31.00 10.51 1.02
N HIS A 410 -31.92 11.25 0.39
CA HIS A 410 -32.33 12.62 0.72
C HIS A 410 -31.22 13.72 0.62
N GLU A 411 -31.54 15.00 0.41
CA GLU A 411 -32.83 15.72 0.43
C GLU A 411 -33.14 16.42 -0.91
N VAL A 412 -34.43 16.66 -1.17
CA VAL A 412 -34.92 17.48 -2.29
C VAL A 412 -35.44 18.80 -1.73
N TYR A 413 -34.82 19.92 -2.11
CA TYR A 413 -35.44 21.24 -1.97
C TYR A 413 -35.99 21.68 -3.32
N VAL A 414 -37.32 21.84 -3.39
CA VAL A 414 -38.02 22.39 -4.55
C VAL A 414 -38.27 23.87 -4.30
N ASP A 415 -37.85 24.74 -5.22
CA ASP A 415 -38.61 25.96 -5.48
C ASP A 415 -38.70 26.24 -6.99
N ILE A 416 -39.74 26.97 -7.37
CA ILE A 416 -40.37 26.98 -8.68
C ILE A 416 -40.31 28.39 -9.27
N ARG A 417 -39.94 28.53 -10.55
CA ARG A 417 -40.69 29.35 -11.55
C ARG A 417 -40.11 29.33 -12.98
N GLN A 418 -40.82 28.57 -13.82
CA GLN A 418 -41.35 28.95 -15.16
C GLN A 418 -40.58 29.93 -16.06
N GLY A 419 -40.30 29.47 -17.28
CA GLY A 419 -40.68 30.18 -18.52
C GLY A 419 -39.56 30.42 -19.54
N GLY A 420 -39.75 29.98 -20.79
CA GLY A 420 -38.92 30.44 -21.93
C GLY A 420 -38.59 29.37 -22.97
N SER A 421 -39.36 29.33 -24.04
CA SER A 421 -39.21 28.49 -25.24
C SER A 421 -37.91 28.63 -26.04
N THR A 422 -37.41 27.50 -26.58
CA THR A 422 -36.75 27.32 -27.90
C THR A 422 -35.53 28.18 -28.30
N GLN A 423 -34.42 27.53 -28.69
CA GLN A 423 -34.01 27.40 -30.12
C GLN A 423 -32.80 26.47 -30.33
N LYS A 424 -32.65 25.94 -31.55
CA LYS A 424 -31.45 25.24 -32.04
C LYS A 424 -30.46 26.24 -32.66
N ALA A 425 -29.17 26.12 -32.33
CA ALA A 425 -28.05 26.58 -33.16
C ALA A 425 -26.88 25.62 -32.88
N ALA A 426 -26.48 24.79 -33.83
CA ALA A 426 -25.55 25.10 -34.93
C ALA A 426 -24.09 25.19 -34.44
N SER A 427 -23.31 24.15 -34.74
CA SER A 427 -21.87 24.11 -34.51
C SER A 427 -21.17 24.88 -35.63
N GLU A 428 -20.62 26.06 -35.31
CA GLU A 428 -19.74 26.79 -36.23
C GLU A 428 -18.28 26.49 -35.94
N LYS A 429 -17.65 25.80 -36.89
CA LYS A 429 -16.20 25.74 -37.03
C LYS A 429 -15.69 27.11 -37.43
N LEU A 430 -14.89 27.77 -36.59
CA LEU A 430 -13.96 28.79 -37.06
C LEU A 430 -12.59 28.17 -37.34
N GLY A 431 -12.22 28.15 -38.63
CA GLY A 431 -10.81 28.16 -39.05
C GLY A 431 -10.27 29.60 -39.06
N VAL A 432 -9.21 29.85 -39.86
CA VAL A 432 -8.48 31.15 -40.02
C VAL A 432 -7.44 31.38 -38.90
N THR A 433 -6.14 31.65 -39.16
CA THR A 433 -5.34 31.71 -40.41
C THR A 433 -3.86 31.37 -40.18
N GLN A 434 -3.19 30.92 -41.25
CA GLN A 434 -1.75 30.68 -41.33
C GLN A 434 -0.93 31.98 -41.54
N THR A 435 -0.73 32.79 -40.49
CA THR A 435 0.13 34.00 -40.56
C THR A 435 0.82 34.37 -39.23
N HIS A 436 1.80 33.59 -38.78
CA HIS A 436 2.98 34.12 -38.05
C HIS A 436 4.14 33.11 -37.91
N ARG A 437 4.66 32.61 -39.04
CA ARG A 437 5.77 31.62 -39.06
C ARG A 437 7.18 32.23 -38.83
N GLU A 438 7.33 33.55 -38.85
CA GLU A 438 8.64 34.23 -38.96
C GLU A 438 8.98 35.21 -37.80
N LYS A 439 8.57 34.92 -36.57
CA LYS A 439 9.06 35.64 -35.36
C LYS A 439 9.62 34.76 -34.24
N LEU A 440 9.71 33.46 -34.47
CA LEU A 440 10.39 32.51 -33.59
C LEU A 440 11.51 31.85 -34.38
N GLY A 441 12.76 32.21 -34.07
CA GLY A 441 13.95 31.70 -34.74
C GLY A 441 14.26 30.25 -34.36
N VAL A 442 13.38 29.32 -34.74
CA VAL A 442 13.54 27.87 -34.48
C VAL A 442 14.53 27.27 -35.50
N THR A 443 15.79 27.64 -35.37
CA THR A 443 16.90 27.03 -36.11
C THR A 443 17.50 25.91 -35.27
N GLN A 444 17.02 24.68 -35.49
CA GLN A 444 17.73 23.39 -35.39
C GLN A 444 18.84 23.14 -34.32
N THR A 445 18.85 23.87 -33.20
CA THR A 445 19.79 23.73 -32.08
C THR A 445 19.08 23.55 -30.73
N HIS A 446 17.77 23.30 -30.74
CA HIS A 446 16.98 23.19 -29.50
C HIS A 446 17.09 21.81 -28.83
N ARG A 447 17.43 20.76 -29.58
CA ARG A 447 17.72 19.42 -29.02
C ARG A 447 18.93 19.43 -28.08
N GLU A 448 19.92 20.29 -28.35
CA GLU A 448 21.15 20.40 -27.56
C GLU A 448 21.01 21.38 -26.38
N LYS A 449 20.09 22.36 -26.47
CA LYS A 449 19.82 23.31 -25.37
C LYS A 449 18.87 22.79 -24.29
N LEU A 450 18.18 21.68 -24.51
CA LEU A 450 17.36 20.99 -23.51
C LEU A 450 18.16 20.02 -22.61
N GLY A 451 19.49 20.15 -22.56
CA GLY A 451 20.31 19.47 -21.54
C GLY A 451 20.46 17.95 -21.71
N VAL A 452 20.01 17.36 -22.82
CA VAL A 452 20.21 15.94 -23.14
C VAL A 452 21.64 15.68 -23.63
N THR A 453 22.63 16.00 -22.79
CA THR A 453 24.02 15.59 -22.99
C THR A 453 24.25 14.20 -22.42
N GLN A 454 25.05 13.43 -23.16
CA GLN A 454 25.39 12.03 -22.96
C GLN A 454 26.34 11.80 -21.77
N THR A 455 25.95 12.25 -20.57
CA THR A 455 26.79 12.26 -19.35
C THR A 455 26.15 11.62 -18.11
N HIS A 456 24.94 11.05 -18.23
CA HIS A 456 24.30 10.29 -17.14
C HIS A 456 24.47 8.77 -17.22
N ARG A 457 24.91 8.20 -18.36
CA ARG A 457 25.10 6.75 -18.52
C ARG A 457 26.19 6.15 -17.61
N GLU A 458 27.11 6.97 -17.12
CA GLU A 458 28.31 6.51 -16.39
C GLU A 458 28.22 6.75 -14.86
N LYS A 459 27.13 7.34 -14.35
CA LYS A 459 26.95 7.61 -12.90
C LYS A 459 26.05 6.62 -12.17
N LEU A 460 25.38 5.71 -12.88
CA LEU A 460 24.65 4.58 -12.31
C LEU A 460 25.21 3.31 -12.95
N GLY A 461 25.92 2.49 -12.17
CA GLY A 461 26.78 1.41 -12.63
C GLY A 461 26.05 0.18 -13.19
N VAL A 462 25.29 0.34 -14.27
CA VAL A 462 24.58 -0.76 -14.96
C VAL A 462 25.50 -1.35 -16.03
N THR A 463 26.30 -2.35 -15.63
CA THR A 463 27.17 -3.09 -16.53
C THR A 463 26.35 -3.96 -17.48
N ARG A 464 26.06 -3.46 -18.69
CA ARG A 464 25.29 -4.23 -19.69
C ARG A 464 26.12 -5.42 -20.19
N THR A 465 25.74 -6.63 -19.82
CA THR A 465 26.32 -7.87 -20.32
C THR A 465 26.19 -7.93 -21.84
N ARG A 466 27.33 -7.99 -22.52
CA ARG A 466 27.37 -8.04 -23.99
C ARG A 466 27.29 -9.50 -24.40
N SER A 467 26.20 -9.88 -25.06
CA SER A 467 26.08 -11.20 -25.69
C SER A 467 27.18 -11.39 -26.73
N VAL A 468 28.00 -12.42 -26.54
CA VAL A 468 29.09 -12.76 -27.47
C VAL A 468 28.51 -13.54 -28.64
N SER A 469 28.55 -12.94 -29.83
CA SER A 469 28.30 -13.66 -31.08
C SER A 469 29.48 -14.57 -31.42
N SER A 470 29.19 -15.83 -31.76
CA SER A 470 30.22 -16.80 -32.15
C SER A 470 30.87 -16.44 -33.50
N PRO A 471 32.22 -16.36 -33.60
CA PRO A 471 32.91 -16.30 -34.87
C PRO A 471 33.19 -17.71 -35.43
N GLY A 472 33.09 -17.85 -36.75
CA GLY A 472 33.28 -19.11 -37.46
C GLY A 472 34.72 -19.62 -37.52
N SER A 473 34.85 -20.88 -37.90
CA SER A 473 36.10 -21.62 -38.08
C SER A 473 37.04 -21.03 -39.14
N HIS A 474 38.34 -20.90 -38.84
CA HIS A 474 39.41 -21.17 -39.80
C HIS A 474 40.69 -21.67 -39.09
N LYS A 475 41.49 -22.48 -39.80
CA LYS A 475 42.67 -23.21 -39.30
C LYS A 475 43.94 -22.33 -39.31
N SER A 476 44.88 -22.53 -38.37
CA SER A 476 46.26 -23.00 -38.67
C SER A 476 47.26 -22.92 -37.49
N SER A 477 48.24 -23.84 -37.54
CA SER A 477 49.62 -23.81 -36.98
C SER A 477 49.90 -23.59 -35.48
N HIS A 478 50.36 -24.69 -34.86
CA HIS A 478 51.49 -24.84 -33.91
C HIS A 478 52.31 -23.59 -33.48
N THR A 479 52.68 -23.50 -32.20
CA THR A 479 54.05 -23.82 -31.68
C THR A 479 54.09 -23.84 -30.14
N ALA A 480 55.09 -24.52 -29.58
CA ALA A 480 55.24 -25.08 -28.23
C ALA A 480 55.49 -24.11 -27.04
N MET A 481 55.29 -24.69 -25.82
CA MET A 481 56.05 -24.55 -24.57
C MET A 481 56.32 -23.16 -23.95
N SER A 482 55.94 -23.00 -22.67
CA SER A 482 56.88 -23.22 -21.54
C SER A 482 56.21 -23.07 -20.17
N ASP A 483 56.53 -23.96 -19.22
CA ASP A 483 56.15 -23.86 -17.81
C ASP A 483 56.86 -22.71 -17.07
N SER A 484 56.20 -22.12 -16.07
CA SER A 484 56.88 -21.75 -14.82
C SER A 484 55.86 -21.64 -13.67
N ALA A 485 56.21 -22.24 -12.52
CA ALA A 485 55.32 -22.37 -11.37
C ALA A 485 55.82 -21.54 -10.16
N CYS A 486 54.90 -21.33 -9.20
CA CYS A 486 55.17 -20.99 -7.80
C CYS A 486 55.88 -19.67 -7.46
N ARG A 487 55.20 -18.82 -6.68
CA ARG A 487 55.37 -18.85 -5.21
C ARG A 487 54.30 -18.07 -4.45
N SER A 488 53.98 -18.57 -3.26
CA SER A 488 53.14 -17.95 -2.24
C SER A 488 54.02 -17.25 -1.18
N GLN A 489 53.48 -16.20 -0.53
CA GLN A 489 53.32 -16.07 0.95
C GLN A 489 53.02 -14.61 1.40
N PRO A 490 52.52 -14.39 2.64
CA PRO A 490 51.61 -13.27 2.95
C PRO A 490 52.15 -12.22 3.95
N GLY A 491 51.32 -11.20 4.20
CA GLY A 491 51.50 -10.13 5.21
C GLY A 491 50.97 -8.79 4.67
N THR A 492 50.35 -7.89 5.43
CA THR A 492 50.08 -7.82 6.88
C THR A 492 48.87 -6.92 7.15
N CYS A 493 48.14 -7.17 8.24
CA CYS A 493 47.07 -6.30 8.72
C CYS A 493 47.61 -4.96 9.23
N LEU A 494 46.92 -3.85 8.93
CA LEU A 494 46.93 -2.67 9.79
C LEU A 494 45.52 -2.09 9.92
N SER A 495 45.09 -1.99 11.18
CA SER A 495 43.91 -1.26 11.62
C SER A 495 44.07 0.25 11.44
N ASN A 496 42.96 0.95 11.19
CA ASN A 496 42.84 2.33 11.65
C ASN A 496 41.38 2.64 12.03
N SER A 497 41.19 3.06 13.29
CA SER A 497 39.92 3.50 13.86
C SER A 497 40.07 4.95 14.30
N LEU A 498 39.25 5.84 13.74
CA LEU A 498 38.92 7.20 14.19
C LEU A 498 37.49 7.42 13.63
N ILE A 499 36.42 7.71 14.37
CA ILE A 499 36.22 8.71 15.43
C ILE A 499 36.67 10.10 14.97
N ILE A 500 35.76 10.85 14.34
CA ILE A 500 34.85 11.81 15.00
C ILE A 500 33.47 11.68 14.34
#